data_AF-A0A7D4C7A3-F1
#
_entry.id   AF-A0A7D4C7A3-F1
#
_cell.length_a   1.000
_cell.length_b   1.000
_cell.length_c   1.000
_cell.angle_alpha   90.00
_cell.angle_beta   90.00
_cell.angle_gamma   90.00
#
_symmetry.space_group_name_H-M   'P 1'
#
loop_
_entity.id
_entity.type
_entity.pdbx_description
1 polymer ?
#
loop_
_entity_poly.entity_id
_entity_poly.type
_entity_poly.pdbx_seq_one_letter_code
_entity_poly.pdbx_strand_id
1 'polypeptide(L)'
;MTDWTADEMPRLDGKTVVVTGANSGLGYAGTREFAAKGATVVMACRSVERAEDAADEIRSEVRGSLDGDLDVRECDLASLDSVKAFAEGLADDYDAVDVLCNNAGVMAIPRSETEDGFETQFGVNHLGHFALTGRLFDLLAAAEGIGGDARVVTQSSGAHEQGEMDFSDLNWERSYGKWQAYGRSKLANLLFAYELQRRLDAADGEGDGPGIRSVACHPGYTDTNLQMRTAEESGNPLMKVGMKAANAVLGQDADIGVEPMLYAATTDVDGGAYVEPGGLMNMRGHPTVGRSNDASYDRDDARELWAYSTEATGVEYPV
;
A
#
# COMPACT_ATOMS: atom_id res chain seq x y z
N MET A 1 23.49 -0.55 0.55
CA MET A 1 22.82 0.50 -0.23
C MET A 1 22.89 0.07 -1.67
N THR A 2 21.74 -0.25 -2.24
CA THR A 2 21.55 -0.52 -3.66
C THR A 2 21.44 0.84 -4.37
N ASP A 3 22.11 1.00 -5.51
CA ASP A 3 21.99 2.21 -6.36
C ASP A 3 20.75 2.11 -7.28
N TRP A 4 19.73 1.38 -6.84
CA TRP A 4 18.58 1.01 -7.66
C TRP A 4 17.62 2.18 -7.85
N THR A 5 17.12 2.36 -9.07
CA THR A 5 16.13 3.37 -9.43
C THR A 5 15.02 2.77 -10.30
N ALA A 6 13.94 3.52 -10.53
CA ALA A 6 12.86 3.11 -11.43
C ALA A 6 13.35 2.75 -12.85
N ASP A 7 14.46 3.34 -13.32
CA ASP A 7 15.06 3.00 -14.61
C ASP A 7 15.53 1.55 -14.67
N GLU A 8 15.96 0.97 -13.54
CA GLU A 8 16.41 -0.42 -13.43
C GLU A 8 15.25 -1.43 -13.27
N MET A 9 14.00 -0.96 -13.16
CA MET A 9 12.82 -1.83 -13.10
C MET A 9 12.72 -2.67 -14.39
N PRO A 10 12.49 -4.00 -14.29
CA PRO A 10 12.30 -4.85 -15.47
C PRO A 10 11.08 -4.40 -16.29
N ARG A 11 11.00 -4.90 -17.52
CA ARG A 11 9.77 -4.80 -18.32
C ARG A 11 8.66 -5.62 -17.68
N LEU A 12 7.44 -5.08 -17.75
CA LEU A 12 6.21 -5.63 -17.18
C LEU A 12 5.18 -5.90 -18.28
N ASP A 13 5.63 -6.11 -19.51
CA ASP A 13 4.77 -6.39 -20.66
C ASP A 13 3.87 -7.60 -20.37
N GLY A 14 2.55 -7.41 -20.49
CA GLY A 14 1.55 -8.44 -20.22
C GLY A 14 1.29 -8.71 -18.74
N LYS A 15 1.82 -7.88 -17.83
CA LYS A 15 1.58 -7.97 -16.38
C LYS A 15 0.46 -7.02 -15.95
N THR A 16 -0.36 -7.46 -15.02
CA THR A 16 -1.43 -6.67 -14.42
C THR A 16 -1.03 -6.21 -13.03
N VAL A 17 -1.05 -4.90 -12.80
CA VAL A 17 -0.66 -4.27 -11.53
C VAL A 17 -1.84 -3.47 -10.97
N VAL A 18 -2.33 -3.83 -9.79
CA VAL A 18 -3.37 -3.08 -9.08
C VAL A 18 -2.71 -2.10 -8.12
N VAL A 19 -3.00 -0.80 -8.24
CA VAL A 19 -2.50 0.23 -7.32
C VAL A 19 -3.68 0.94 -6.66
N THR A 20 -3.79 0.83 -5.34
CA THR A 20 -4.77 1.60 -4.57
C THR A 20 -4.30 3.04 -4.39
N GLY A 21 -5.21 4.01 -4.54
CA GLY A 21 -4.87 5.44 -4.44
C GLY A 21 -3.94 5.92 -5.56
N ALA A 22 -4.08 5.31 -6.75
CA ALA A 22 -3.25 5.52 -7.93
C ALA A 22 -3.28 6.93 -8.52
N ASN A 23 -4.20 7.81 -8.11
CA ASN A 23 -4.41 9.11 -8.74
C ASN A 23 -3.65 10.28 -8.09
N SER A 24 -2.81 10.04 -7.08
CA SER A 24 -2.02 11.11 -6.47
C SER A 24 -0.77 10.60 -5.75
N GLY A 25 0.20 11.51 -5.55
CA GLY A 25 1.40 11.23 -4.74
C GLY A 25 2.14 9.99 -5.21
N LEU A 26 2.42 9.07 -4.29
CA LEU A 26 3.18 7.85 -4.57
C LEU A 26 2.42 6.86 -5.46
N GLY A 27 1.09 6.79 -5.34
CA GLY A 27 0.28 5.94 -6.21
C GLY A 27 0.33 6.41 -7.66
N TYR A 28 0.32 7.72 -7.89
CA TYR A 28 0.48 8.33 -9.22
C TYR A 28 1.85 8.03 -9.82
N ALA A 29 2.92 8.30 -9.06
CA ALA A 29 4.28 8.04 -9.51
C ALA A 29 4.46 6.55 -9.83
N GLY A 30 3.98 5.65 -8.96
CA GLY A 30 4.05 4.20 -9.19
C GLY A 30 3.28 3.77 -10.42
N THR A 31 2.06 4.27 -10.60
CA THR A 31 1.23 4.00 -11.79
C THR A 31 1.94 4.42 -13.07
N ARG A 32 2.53 5.62 -13.09
CA ARG A 32 3.30 6.13 -14.22
C ARG A 32 4.47 5.20 -14.56
N GLU A 33 5.28 4.84 -13.56
CA GLU A 33 6.46 4.00 -13.77
C GLU A 33 6.09 2.57 -14.21
N PHE A 34 5.07 1.95 -13.61
CA PHE A 34 4.61 0.61 -14.00
C PHE A 34 4.08 0.60 -15.44
N ALA A 35 3.25 1.58 -15.81
CA ALA A 35 2.71 1.68 -17.15
C ALA A 35 3.79 2.04 -18.19
N ALA A 36 4.77 2.86 -17.82
CA ALA A 36 5.95 3.14 -18.66
C ALA A 36 6.82 1.90 -18.91
N LYS A 37 6.78 0.90 -18.00
CA LYS A 37 7.44 -0.40 -18.17
C LYS A 37 6.57 -1.47 -18.84
N GLY A 38 5.38 -1.13 -19.33
CA GLY A 38 4.55 -2.04 -20.14
C GLY A 38 3.41 -2.74 -19.40
N ALA A 39 3.21 -2.45 -18.10
CA ALA A 39 2.13 -3.07 -17.33
C ALA A 39 0.76 -2.50 -17.70
N THR A 40 -0.28 -3.33 -17.64
CA THR A 40 -1.65 -2.85 -17.46
C THR A 40 -1.83 -2.48 -15.99
N VAL A 41 -2.04 -1.19 -15.71
CA VAL A 41 -2.21 -0.71 -14.33
C VAL A 41 -3.68 -0.43 -14.06
N VAL A 42 -4.24 -1.17 -13.10
CA VAL A 42 -5.57 -0.94 -12.56
C VAL A 42 -5.48 0.11 -11.46
N MET A 43 -5.96 1.31 -11.78
CA MET A 43 -5.98 2.47 -10.90
C MET A 43 -7.20 2.40 -9.97
N ALA A 44 -7.06 1.70 -8.85
CA ALA A 44 -8.11 1.53 -7.85
C ALA A 44 -8.25 2.79 -6.97
N CYS A 45 -9.26 3.63 -7.26
CA CYS A 45 -9.42 4.95 -6.64
C CYS A 45 -10.85 5.21 -6.19
N ARG A 46 -11.01 5.89 -5.05
CA ARG A 46 -12.34 6.32 -4.56
C ARG A 46 -13.07 7.29 -5.51
N SER A 47 -12.33 8.16 -6.20
CA SER A 47 -12.91 9.16 -7.10
C SER A 47 -12.48 8.87 -8.52
N VAL A 48 -13.38 8.27 -9.29
CA VAL A 48 -13.16 7.93 -10.70
C VAL A 48 -12.79 9.17 -11.52
N GLU A 49 -13.53 10.26 -11.38
CA GLU A 49 -13.25 11.53 -12.09
C GLU A 49 -11.80 11.99 -11.91
N ARG A 50 -11.31 12.06 -10.66
CA ARG A 50 -9.92 12.47 -10.39
C ARG A 50 -8.90 11.43 -10.83
N ALA A 51 -9.29 10.17 -10.93
CA ALA A 51 -8.41 9.10 -11.40
C ALA A 51 -8.29 9.10 -12.93
N GLU A 52 -9.37 9.43 -13.65
CA GLU A 52 -9.34 9.67 -15.09
C GLU A 52 -8.50 10.89 -15.44
N ASP A 53 -8.66 12.01 -14.72
CA ASP A 53 -7.80 13.19 -14.90
C ASP A 53 -6.31 12.83 -14.76
N ALA A 54 -5.98 12.03 -13.73
CA ALA A 54 -4.61 11.56 -13.51
C ALA A 54 -4.14 10.58 -14.59
N ALA A 55 -5.01 9.68 -15.06
CA ALA A 55 -4.68 8.76 -16.15
C ALA A 55 -4.39 9.52 -17.46
N ASP A 56 -5.16 10.56 -17.77
CA ASP A 56 -4.92 11.43 -18.91
C ASP A 56 -3.62 12.23 -18.79
N GLU A 57 -3.29 12.70 -17.58
CA GLU A 57 -2.00 13.34 -17.30
C GLU A 57 -0.84 12.37 -17.57
N ILE A 58 -0.88 11.14 -17.02
CA ILE A 58 0.13 10.10 -17.25
C ILE A 58 0.27 9.78 -18.74
N ARG A 59 -0.84 9.58 -19.46
CA ARG A 59 -0.84 9.34 -20.91
C ARG A 59 -0.18 10.49 -21.67
N SER A 60 -0.29 11.72 -21.18
CA SER A 60 0.29 12.92 -21.80
C SER A 60 1.77 13.13 -21.48
N GLU A 61 2.23 12.72 -20.30
CA GLU A 61 3.62 12.80 -19.84
C GLU A 61 4.51 11.83 -20.63
N VAL A 62 4.01 10.62 -20.89
CA VAL A 62 4.72 9.58 -21.64
C VAL A 62 4.57 9.83 -23.15
N ARG A 63 5.20 10.90 -23.66
CA ARG A 63 5.21 11.26 -25.10
C ARG A 63 6.10 10.31 -25.92
N GLY A 64 5.60 9.12 -26.26
CA GLY A 64 6.28 8.24 -27.22
C GLY A 64 5.62 6.88 -27.41
N SER A 65 5.19 6.28 -26.30
CA SER A 65 4.22 5.19 -26.20
C SER A 65 4.12 4.88 -24.70
N LEU A 66 2.95 5.05 -24.11
CA LEU A 66 2.65 4.25 -22.93
C LEU A 66 2.64 2.81 -23.45
N ASP A 67 3.64 2.03 -23.09
CA ASP A 67 3.71 0.66 -23.59
C ASP A 67 2.68 -0.24 -22.88
N GLY A 68 2.24 0.19 -21.68
CA GLY A 68 1.17 -0.41 -20.91
C GLY A 68 -0.20 0.23 -21.16
N ASP A 69 -1.14 -0.06 -20.26
CA ASP A 69 -2.50 0.49 -20.28
C ASP A 69 -2.90 0.97 -18.89
N LEU A 70 -3.90 1.85 -18.80
CA LEU A 70 -4.45 2.38 -17.56
C LEU A 70 -5.95 2.09 -17.50
N ASP A 71 -6.35 1.23 -16.57
CA ASP A 71 -7.75 0.88 -16.28
C ASP A 71 -8.19 1.57 -14.98
N VAL A 72 -9.09 2.54 -15.07
CA VAL A 72 -9.57 3.30 -13.92
C VAL A 72 -10.82 2.66 -13.34
N ARG A 73 -10.77 2.31 -12.05
CA ARG A 73 -11.90 1.67 -11.35
C ARG A 73 -12.18 2.32 -10.01
N GLU A 74 -13.47 2.37 -9.65
CA GLU A 74 -13.89 2.79 -8.32
C GLU A 74 -13.49 1.76 -7.26
N CYS A 75 -12.82 2.21 -6.21
CA CYS A 75 -12.54 1.42 -5.02
C CYS A 75 -12.43 2.36 -3.82
N ASP A 76 -13.46 2.39 -2.97
CA ASP A 76 -13.42 3.08 -1.68
C ASP A 76 -13.09 2.11 -0.55
N LEU A 77 -11.87 2.20 -0.04
CA LEU A 77 -11.39 1.39 1.08
C LEU A 77 -12.09 1.70 2.41
N ALA A 78 -12.91 2.75 2.48
CA ALA A 78 -13.79 3.03 3.62
C ALA A 78 -15.16 2.33 3.51
N SER A 79 -15.36 1.44 2.54
CA SER A 79 -16.59 0.67 2.34
C SER A 79 -16.26 -0.77 1.90
N LEU A 80 -16.52 -1.75 2.76
CA LEU A 80 -16.26 -3.16 2.42
C LEU A 80 -17.11 -3.65 1.24
N ASP A 81 -18.30 -3.07 1.03
CA ASP A 81 -19.13 -3.34 -0.14
C ASP A 81 -18.49 -2.78 -1.42
N SER A 82 -17.89 -1.58 -1.37
CA SER A 82 -17.12 -1.04 -2.50
C SER A 82 -15.91 -1.90 -2.83
N VAL A 83 -15.15 -2.33 -1.82
CA VAL A 83 -14.00 -3.24 -1.99
C VAL A 83 -14.43 -4.57 -2.62
N LYS A 84 -15.58 -5.11 -2.18
CA LYS A 84 -16.15 -6.33 -2.76
C LYS A 84 -16.52 -6.13 -4.24
N ALA A 85 -17.27 -5.08 -4.56
CA ALA A 85 -17.69 -4.80 -5.93
C ALA A 85 -16.49 -4.58 -6.87
N PHE A 86 -15.44 -3.89 -6.40
CA PHE A 86 -14.20 -3.73 -7.13
C PHE A 86 -13.55 -5.08 -7.46
N ALA A 87 -13.39 -5.95 -6.45
CA ALA A 87 -12.73 -7.25 -6.63
C ALA A 87 -13.53 -8.20 -7.54
N GLU A 88 -14.86 -8.25 -7.39
CA GLU A 88 -15.74 -9.04 -8.26
C GLU A 88 -15.66 -8.55 -9.71
N GLY A 89 -15.78 -7.24 -9.94
CA GLY A 89 -15.65 -6.69 -11.29
C GLY A 89 -14.26 -6.90 -11.89
N LEU A 90 -13.20 -6.91 -11.08
CA LEU A 90 -11.85 -7.20 -11.56
C LEU A 90 -11.71 -8.67 -11.99
N ALA A 91 -12.28 -9.60 -11.23
CA ALA A 91 -12.26 -11.03 -11.56
C ALA A 91 -13.10 -11.38 -12.80
N ASP A 92 -14.07 -10.55 -13.16
CA ASP A 92 -14.85 -10.71 -14.40
C ASP A 92 -14.03 -10.34 -15.65
N ASP A 93 -13.05 -9.43 -15.52
CA ASP A 93 -12.31 -8.84 -16.65
C ASP A 93 -10.85 -9.32 -16.76
N TYR A 94 -10.26 -9.79 -15.66
CA TYR A 94 -8.86 -10.22 -15.60
C TYR A 94 -8.74 -11.63 -15.02
N ASP A 95 -7.89 -12.44 -15.66
CA ASP A 95 -7.59 -13.81 -15.21
C ASP A 95 -6.55 -13.85 -14.08
N ALA A 96 -5.76 -12.79 -13.90
CA ALA A 96 -4.65 -12.73 -12.96
C ALA A 96 -4.27 -11.30 -12.55
N VAL A 97 -3.68 -11.17 -11.35
CA VAL A 97 -3.04 -9.95 -10.84
C VAL A 97 -1.62 -10.28 -10.43
N ASP A 98 -0.61 -9.78 -11.14
CA ASP A 98 0.79 -10.08 -10.85
C ASP A 98 1.32 -9.27 -9.66
N VAL A 99 0.80 -8.06 -9.45
CA VAL A 99 1.20 -7.19 -8.35
C VAL A 99 -0.02 -6.45 -7.78
N LEU A 100 -0.20 -6.51 -6.47
CA LEU A 100 -1.13 -5.68 -5.70
C LEU A 100 -0.34 -4.72 -4.80
N CYS A 101 -0.46 -3.43 -5.05
CA CYS A 101 0.10 -2.37 -4.22
C CYS A 101 -0.98 -1.81 -3.28
N ASN A 102 -0.95 -2.23 -2.02
CA ASN A 102 -1.73 -1.66 -0.91
C ASN A 102 -1.08 -0.32 -0.47
N ASN A 103 -1.21 0.69 -1.32
CA ASN A 103 -0.56 2.00 -1.20
C ASN A 103 -1.45 3.07 -0.58
N ALA A 104 -2.77 3.04 -0.82
CA ALA A 104 -3.66 4.11 -0.39
C ALA A 104 -3.61 4.35 1.12
N GLY A 105 -3.93 5.57 1.54
CA GLY A 105 -4.09 5.81 2.97
C GLY A 105 -4.51 7.22 3.31
N VAL A 106 -5.00 7.35 4.54
CA VAL A 106 -5.29 8.60 5.22
C VAL A 106 -4.36 8.76 6.43
N MET A 107 -4.06 10.01 6.80
CA MET A 107 -3.04 10.30 7.81
C MET A 107 -3.48 11.42 8.74
N ALA A 108 -3.38 11.18 10.05
CA ALA A 108 -3.54 12.17 11.11
C ALA A 108 -4.80 13.05 10.98
N ILE A 109 -5.91 12.45 10.54
CA ILE A 109 -7.22 13.08 10.39
C ILE A 109 -7.98 13.11 11.74
N PRO A 110 -9.03 13.94 11.91
CA PRO A 110 -9.94 13.82 13.05
C PRO A 110 -10.61 12.44 13.11
N ARG A 111 -11.03 11.99 14.30
CA ARG A 111 -11.78 10.73 14.44
C ARG A 111 -13.05 10.82 13.62
N SER A 112 -13.24 9.85 12.75
CA SER A 112 -14.47 9.56 12.03
C SER A 112 -14.57 8.05 11.86
N GLU A 113 -15.67 7.59 11.27
CA GLU A 113 -15.91 6.18 11.02
C GLU A 113 -16.08 5.93 9.52
N THR A 114 -15.66 4.75 9.06
CA THR A 114 -15.97 4.18 7.74
C THR A 114 -17.46 3.85 7.63
N GLU A 115 -17.94 3.46 6.45
CA GLU A 115 -19.33 3.02 6.28
C GLU A 115 -19.65 1.79 7.15
N ASP A 116 -18.65 0.95 7.38
CA ASP A 116 -18.72 -0.25 8.22
C ASP A 116 -18.52 0.01 9.72
N GLY A 117 -18.33 1.27 10.14
CA GLY A 117 -18.21 1.65 11.55
C GLY A 117 -16.81 1.53 12.17
N PHE A 118 -15.76 1.38 11.35
CA PHE A 118 -14.38 1.34 11.84
C PHE A 118 -13.78 2.73 11.95
N GLU A 119 -12.84 2.94 12.87
CA GLU A 119 -12.04 4.18 12.87
C GLU A 119 -11.36 4.38 11.51
N THR A 120 -11.55 5.55 10.89
CA THR A 120 -11.21 5.74 9.47
C THR A 120 -9.76 5.44 9.10
N GLN A 121 -8.77 5.77 9.93
CA GLN A 121 -7.37 5.46 9.60
C GLN A 121 -7.11 3.96 9.64
N PHE A 122 -7.62 3.24 10.64
CA PHE A 122 -7.52 1.79 10.73
C PHE A 122 -8.35 1.08 9.65
N GLY A 123 -9.57 1.54 9.43
CA GLY A 123 -10.50 1.04 8.40
C GLY A 123 -9.91 1.15 7.00
N VAL A 124 -9.47 2.34 6.58
CA VAL A 124 -8.92 2.57 5.24
C VAL A 124 -7.53 1.96 5.08
N ASN A 125 -6.60 2.25 6.00
CA ASN A 125 -5.20 1.88 5.78
C ASN A 125 -4.96 0.39 5.96
N HIS A 126 -5.76 -0.29 6.80
CA HIS A 126 -5.57 -1.70 7.15
C HIS A 126 -6.75 -2.59 6.74
N LEU A 127 -7.95 -2.39 7.30
CA LEU A 127 -9.06 -3.34 7.09
C LEU A 127 -9.54 -3.40 5.64
N GLY A 128 -9.62 -2.27 4.94
CA GLY A 128 -9.97 -2.21 3.52
C GLY A 128 -8.95 -2.95 2.65
N HIS A 129 -7.65 -2.79 2.94
CA HIS A 129 -6.59 -3.51 2.23
C HIS A 129 -6.54 -5.00 2.58
N PHE A 130 -6.80 -5.35 3.84
CA PHE A 130 -6.94 -6.74 4.26
C PHE A 130 -8.09 -7.41 3.50
N ALA A 131 -9.25 -6.76 3.41
CA ALA A 131 -10.37 -7.27 2.66
C ALA A 131 -10.05 -7.37 1.16
N LEU A 132 -9.44 -6.32 0.59
CA LEU A 132 -9.06 -6.28 -0.82
C LEU A 132 -8.11 -7.42 -1.20
N THR A 133 -7.04 -7.59 -0.42
CA THR A 133 -6.02 -8.63 -0.70
C THR A 133 -6.62 -10.02 -0.64
N GLY A 134 -7.47 -10.31 0.35
CA GLY A 134 -8.12 -11.62 0.47
C GLY A 134 -9.12 -11.89 -0.67
N ARG A 135 -9.84 -10.86 -1.13
CA ARG A 135 -10.77 -10.99 -2.27
C ARG A 135 -10.07 -11.14 -3.62
N LEU A 136 -8.86 -10.61 -3.75
CA LEU A 136 -8.03 -10.77 -4.94
C LEU A 136 -7.10 -11.98 -4.88
N PHE A 137 -7.19 -12.80 -3.81
CA PHE A 137 -6.25 -13.89 -3.57
C PHE A 137 -6.18 -14.87 -4.74
N ASP A 138 -7.33 -15.28 -5.29
CA ASP A 138 -7.37 -16.24 -6.39
C ASP A 138 -6.72 -15.68 -7.68
N LEU A 139 -6.91 -14.38 -7.96
CA LEU A 139 -6.25 -13.71 -9.09
C LEU A 139 -4.74 -13.58 -8.87
N LEU A 140 -4.31 -13.34 -7.63
CA LEU A 140 -2.89 -13.32 -7.27
C LEU A 140 -2.27 -14.71 -7.44
N ALA A 141 -2.95 -15.77 -6.98
CA ALA A 141 -2.47 -17.14 -7.08
C ALA A 141 -2.48 -17.69 -8.52
N ALA A 142 -3.33 -17.15 -9.40
CA ALA A 142 -3.37 -17.50 -10.82
C ALA A 142 -2.27 -16.83 -11.65
N ALA A 143 -1.59 -15.81 -11.10
CA ALA A 143 -0.63 -15.01 -11.85
C ALA A 143 0.70 -15.75 -12.07
N GLU A 144 1.32 -15.51 -13.23
CA GLU A 144 2.72 -15.88 -13.46
C GLU A 144 3.67 -15.07 -12.56
N GLY A 145 3.24 -13.88 -12.16
CA GLY A 145 3.97 -13.00 -11.27
C GLY A 145 5.23 -12.39 -11.87
N ILE A 146 6.07 -11.83 -11.01
CA ILE A 146 7.36 -11.25 -11.36
C ILE A 146 8.47 -12.14 -10.82
N GLY A 147 9.20 -12.79 -11.72
CA GLY A 147 10.21 -13.77 -11.35
C GLY A 147 9.64 -15.12 -10.86
N GLY A 148 8.35 -15.37 -11.12
CA GLY A 148 7.66 -16.63 -10.81
C GLY A 148 6.66 -16.56 -9.66
N ASP A 149 6.50 -15.40 -9.00
CA ASP A 149 5.55 -15.22 -7.91
C ASP A 149 4.83 -13.88 -8.02
N ALA A 150 3.54 -13.87 -7.72
CA ALA A 150 2.79 -12.63 -7.53
C ALA A 150 3.30 -11.86 -6.30
N ARG A 151 3.02 -10.56 -6.27
CA ARG A 151 3.51 -9.66 -5.20
C ARG A 151 2.37 -8.93 -4.53
N VAL A 152 2.25 -9.06 -3.22
CA VAL A 152 1.44 -8.17 -2.38
C VAL A 152 2.39 -7.20 -1.70
N VAL A 153 2.40 -5.94 -2.15
CA VAL A 153 3.24 -4.88 -1.61
C VAL A 153 2.41 -4.00 -0.68
N THR A 154 2.76 -3.96 0.61
CA THR A 154 2.03 -3.19 1.63
C THR A 154 2.80 -1.96 2.08
N GLN A 155 2.21 -0.79 1.86
CA GLN A 155 2.81 0.51 2.19
C GLN A 155 2.59 0.87 3.66
N SER A 156 3.66 0.77 4.45
CA SER A 156 3.74 1.31 5.81
C SER A 156 4.35 2.72 5.82
N SER A 157 4.88 3.16 6.95
CA SER A 157 5.46 4.47 7.20
C SER A 157 6.40 4.39 8.40
N GLY A 158 7.40 5.26 8.48
CA GLY A 158 8.17 5.46 9.72
C GLY A 158 7.31 5.79 10.95
N ALA A 159 6.05 6.19 10.78
CA ALA A 159 5.11 6.35 11.89
C ALA A 159 4.79 5.04 12.64
N HIS A 160 5.04 3.87 12.04
CA HIS A 160 4.84 2.56 12.69
C HIS A 160 5.71 2.40 13.95
N GLU A 161 6.86 3.09 14.02
CA GLU A 161 7.76 3.10 15.17
C GLU A 161 7.10 3.59 16.46
N GLN A 162 6.04 4.40 16.34
CA GLN A 162 5.24 4.93 17.45
C GLN A 162 3.88 4.23 17.58
N GLY A 163 3.62 3.22 16.74
CA GLY A 163 2.39 2.43 16.77
C GLY A 163 2.38 1.46 17.94
N GLU A 164 1.20 1.22 18.47
CA GLU A 164 0.94 0.21 19.50
C GLU A 164 -0.40 -0.46 19.21
N MET A 165 -0.44 -1.78 19.30
CA MET A 165 -1.68 -2.55 19.20
C MET A 165 -2.37 -2.59 20.56
N ASP A 166 -3.54 -1.95 20.64
CA ASP A 166 -4.45 -2.11 21.78
C ASP A 166 -5.72 -2.80 21.29
N PHE A 167 -5.72 -4.13 21.39
CA PHE A 167 -6.86 -4.96 20.98
C PHE A 167 -8.13 -4.70 21.80
N SER A 168 -8.02 -4.03 22.96
CA SER A 168 -9.18 -3.62 23.74
C SER A 168 -9.90 -2.38 23.17
N ASP A 169 -9.26 -1.62 22.28
CA ASP A 169 -9.82 -0.40 21.66
C ASP A 169 -9.16 -0.08 20.30
N LEU A 170 -9.25 -1.01 19.33
CA LEU A 170 -8.68 -0.80 17.99
C LEU A 170 -9.31 0.41 17.28
N ASN A 171 -10.60 0.68 17.53
CA ASN A 171 -11.38 1.76 16.92
C ASN A 171 -11.30 3.10 17.67
N TRP A 172 -10.41 3.22 18.65
CA TRP A 172 -10.15 4.46 19.40
C TRP A 172 -11.44 5.16 19.89
N GLU A 173 -12.31 4.41 20.55
CA GLU A 173 -13.58 4.92 21.11
C GLU A 173 -13.37 5.75 22.37
N ARG A 174 -12.25 5.54 23.10
CA ARG A 174 -12.03 6.18 24.41
C ARG A 174 -11.32 7.53 24.31
N SER A 175 -10.12 7.56 23.73
CA SER A 175 -9.27 8.76 23.68
C SER A 175 -8.46 8.83 22.39
N TYR A 176 -8.94 9.59 21.42
CA TYR A 176 -8.36 9.63 20.08
C TYR A 176 -7.10 10.52 19.97
N GLY A 177 -5.99 9.90 19.61
CA GLY A 177 -4.77 10.60 19.18
C GLY A 177 -4.56 10.45 17.68
N LYS A 178 -4.60 11.55 16.90
CA LYS A 178 -4.57 11.49 15.42
C LYS A 178 -3.31 10.77 14.88
N TRP A 179 -2.14 11.11 15.43
CA TRP A 179 -0.87 10.51 15.03
C TRP A 179 -0.69 9.11 15.61
N GLN A 180 -1.23 8.83 16.79
CA GLN A 180 -1.22 7.51 17.41
C GLN A 180 -2.08 6.53 16.61
N ALA A 181 -3.27 6.95 16.17
CA ALA A 181 -4.13 6.17 15.29
C ALA A 181 -3.46 5.89 13.95
N TYR A 182 -2.78 6.89 13.36
CA TYR A 182 -1.98 6.70 12.16
C TYR A 182 -0.86 5.67 12.37
N GLY A 183 -0.05 5.86 13.42
CA GLY A 183 1.04 4.95 13.77
C GLY A 183 0.57 3.51 14.00
N ARG A 184 -0.55 3.32 14.71
CA ARG A 184 -1.20 2.00 14.86
C ARG A 184 -1.60 1.41 13.51
N SER A 185 -2.25 2.17 12.64
CA SER A 185 -2.65 1.67 11.31
C SER A 185 -1.44 1.22 10.48
N LYS A 186 -0.30 1.91 10.61
CA LYS A 186 0.94 1.58 9.89
C LYS A 186 1.72 0.43 10.53
N LEU A 187 1.62 0.23 11.84
CA LEU A 187 2.06 -0.99 12.50
C LEU A 187 1.21 -2.19 12.07
N ALA A 188 -0.11 -2.04 12.00
CA ALA A 188 -1.03 -3.06 11.53
C ALA A 188 -0.71 -3.51 10.09
N ASN A 189 -0.33 -2.58 9.21
CA ASN A 189 0.16 -2.91 7.86
C ASN A 189 1.39 -3.82 7.87
N LEU A 190 2.35 -3.61 8.78
CA LEU A 190 3.54 -4.47 8.87
C LEU A 190 3.20 -5.84 9.47
N LEU A 191 2.41 -5.88 10.53
CA LEU A 191 1.91 -7.13 11.12
C LEU A 191 1.16 -7.96 10.08
N PHE A 192 0.34 -7.33 9.23
CA PHE A 192 -0.34 -7.96 8.11
C PHE A 192 0.63 -8.56 7.09
N ALA A 193 1.57 -7.76 6.56
CA ALA A 193 2.53 -8.23 5.57
C ALA A 193 3.37 -9.41 6.12
N TYR A 194 3.79 -9.24 7.38
CA TYR A 194 4.26 -10.21 8.38
C TYR A 194 3.57 -11.57 8.33
N GLU A 195 2.30 -11.53 8.71
CA GLU A 195 1.43 -12.69 8.87
C GLU A 195 1.07 -13.35 7.56
N LEU A 196 0.78 -12.55 6.53
CA LEU A 196 0.49 -13.06 5.20
C LEU A 196 1.67 -13.89 4.68
N GLN A 197 2.91 -13.40 4.76
CA GLN A 197 4.05 -14.20 4.27
C GLN A 197 4.19 -15.52 5.03
N ARG A 198 4.09 -15.51 6.36
CA ARG A 198 4.26 -16.75 7.13
C ARG A 198 3.17 -17.77 6.86
N ARG A 199 1.95 -17.32 6.55
CA ARG A 199 0.85 -18.20 6.12
C ARG A 199 1.10 -18.75 4.72
N LEU A 200 1.59 -17.92 3.81
CA LEU A 200 2.05 -18.36 2.48
C LEU A 200 3.16 -19.42 2.58
N ASP A 201 4.17 -19.19 3.42
CA ASP A 201 5.25 -20.16 3.66
C ASP A 201 4.71 -21.49 4.26
N ALA A 202 3.72 -21.41 5.14
CA ALA A 202 3.10 -22.58 5.75
C ALA A 202 2.31 -23.40 4.72
N ALA A 203 1.61 -22.73 3.80
CA ALA A 203 0.91 -23.37 2.68
C ALA A 203 1.89 -23.95 1.64
N ASP A 204 3.01 -23.28 1.36
CA ASP A 204 4.02 -23.75 0.41
C ASP A 204 4.84 -24.95 0.91
N GLY A 205 5.01 -25.09 2.23
CA GLY A 205 5.63 -26.27 2.83
C GLY A 205 4.96 -27.60 2.47
N GLU A 206 3.77 -27.57 1.86
CA GLU A 206 3.04 -28.72 1.35
C GLU A 206 3.36 -29.07 -0.13
N GLY A 207 4.17 -28.25 -0.82
CA GLY A 207 4.76 -28.53 -2.15
C GLY A 207 4.03 -27.90 -3.34
N ASP A 208 2.92 -27.21 -3.12
CA ASP A 208 2.10 -26.50 -4.13
C ASP A 208 1.57 -25.17 -3.53
N GLY A 209 2.45 -24.33 -2.98
CA GLY A 209 2.06 -23.03 -2.46
C GLY A 209 1.46 -22.11 -3.53
N PRO A 210 0.71 -21.07 -3.15
CA PRO A 210 -0.05 -20.23 -4.08
C PRO A 210 0.83 -19.33 -4.99
N GLY A 211 2.16 -19.38 -4.88
CA GLY A 211 3.05 -18.56 -5.71
C GLY A 211 2.93 -17.06 -5.43
N ILE A 212 2.73 -16.67 -4.18
CA ILE A 212 2.58 -15.26 -3.77
C ILE A 212 3.68 -14.92 -2.77
N ARG A 213 4.27 -13.73 -2.88
CA ARG A 213 5.10 -13.12 -1.83
C ARG A 213 4.48 -11.84 -1.31
N SER A 214 4.46 -11.70 0.01
CA SER A 214 4.04 -10.50 0.73
C SER A 214 5.27 -9.71 1.16
N VAL A 215 5.35 -8.44 0.75
CA VAL A 215 6.50 -7.56 1.02
C VAL A 215 5.99 -6.24 1.57
N ALA A 216 6.62 -5.74 2.63
CA ALA A 216 6.32 -4.43 3.16
C ALA A 216 7.30 -3.38 2.62
N CYS A 217 6.85 -2.14 2.49
CA CYS A 217 7.75 -1.03 2.18
C CYS A 217 7.33 0.25 2.91
N HIS A 218 8.23 1.22 2.99
CA HIS A 218 7.86 2.60 3.31
C HIS A 218 8.61 3.59 2.43
N PRO A 219 8.04 4.76 2.17
CA PRO A 219 8.61 5.70 1.20
C PRO A 219 9.62 6.67 1.82
N GLY A 220 9.91 6.56 3.13
CA GLY A 220 10.58 7.61 3.89
C GLY A 220 9.68 8.81 4.17
N TYR A 221 10.28 9.99 4.30
CA TYR A 221 9.55 11.24 4.49
C TYR A 221 9.29 11.89 3.11
N THR A 222 8.13 11.65 2.53
CA THR A 222 7.77 12.13 1.18
C THR A 222 6.85 13.34 1.22
N ASP A 223 7.16 14.38 0.42
CA ASP A 223 6.32 15.56 0.24
C ASP A 223 5.10 15.23 -0.64
N THR A 224 4.10 14.60 -0.03
CA THR A 224 2.89 14.19 -0.74
C THR A 224 1.71 15.12 -0.42
N ASN A 225 0.75 15.19 -1.34
CA ASN A 225 -0.53 15.86 -1.13
C ASN A 225 -1.28 15.37 0.14
N LEU A 226 -0.95 14.19 0.66
CA LEU A 226 -1.48 13.63 1.92
C LEU A 226 -1.10 14.49 3.14
N GLN A 227 0.14 14.97 3.21
CA GLN A 227 0.59 15.89 4.27
C GLN A 227 -0.09 17.26 4.17
N MET A 228 -0.31 17.75 2.94
CA MET A 228 -0.97 19.03 2.68
C MET A 228 -2.46 19.01 3.03
N ARG A 229 -3.19 17.92 2.73
CA ARG A 229 -4.59 17.75 3.16
C ARG A 229 -4.73 17.69 4.68
N THR A 230 -3.82 16.98 5.36
CA THR A 230 -3.75 16.93 6.83
C THR A 230 -3.59 18.33 7.44
N ALA A 231 -2.69 19.16 6.85
CA ALA A 231 -2.47 20.53 7.29
C ALA A 231 -3.71 21.42 7.05
N GLU A 232 -4.42 21.22 5.95
CA GLU A 232 -5.64 21.96 5.60
C GLU A 232 -6.82 21.60 6.52
N GLU A 233 -6.99 20.32 6.85
CA GLU A 233 -8.02 19.84 7.78
C GLU A 233 -7.71 20.16 9.25
N SER A 234 -6.45 20.48 9.59
CA SER A 234 -6.07 20.86 10.96
C SER A 234 -6.55 22.25 11.39
N GLY A 235 -6.90 23.13 10.45
CA GLY A 235 -7.31 24.51 10.70
C GLY A 235 -6.25 25.43 11.33
N ASN A 236 -5.00 24.96 11.51
CA ASN A 236 -3.93 25.72 12.18
C ASN A 236 -2.90 26.27 11.16
N PRO A 237 -2.87 27.60 10.92
CA PRO A 237 -1.99 28.22 9.92
C PRO A 237 -0.49 28.05 10.20
N LEU A 238 -0.07 27.94 11.46
CA LEU A 238 1.33 27.77 11.86
C LEU A 238 1.82 26.34 11.59
N MET A 239 0.95 25.33 11.76
CA MET A 239 1.23 23.94 11.35
C MET A 239 1.36 23.84 9.83
N LYS A 240 0.50 24.53 9.06
CA LYS A 240 0.59 24.58 7.59
C LYS A 240 1.92 25.16 7.10
N VAL A 241 2.43 26.21 7.75
CA VAL A 241 3.74 26.82 7.41
C VAL A 241 4.91 25.92 7.88
N GLY A 242 4.81 25.34 9.07
CA GLY A 242 5.83 24.42 9.60
C GLY A 242 5.95 23.13 8.78
N MET A 243 4.82 22.54 8.36
CA MET A 243 4.80 21.35 7.50
C MET A 243 5.27 21.66 6.07
N LYS A 244 4.93 22.83 5.49
CA LYS A 244 5.52 23.25 4.21
C LYS A 244 7.04 23.46 4.28
N ALA A 245 7.55 24.00 5.38
CA ALA A 245 8.98 24.15 5.59
C ALA A 245 9.69 22.81 5.85
N ALA A 246 9.07 21.91 6.61
CA ALA A 246 9.55 20.54 6.81
C ALA A 246 9.53 19.74 5.50
N ASN A 247 8.50 19.89 4.67
CA ASN A 247 8.40 19.26 3.36
C ASN A 247 9.45 19.78 2.38
N ALA A 248 9.67 21.10 2.33
CA ALA A 248 10.73 21.67 1.48
C ALA A 248 12.16 21.28 1.91
N VAL A 249 12.38 20.90 3.18
CA VAL A 249 13.72 20.57 3.72
C VAL A 249 13.94 19.05 3.87
N LEU A 250 12.90 18.28 4.21
CA LEU A 250 12.92 16.84 4.55
C LEU A 250 12.06 15.98 3.61
N GLY A 251 11.16 16.55 2.82
CA GLY A 251 10.34 15.85 1.81
C GLY A 251 11.16 15.39 0.61
N GLN A 252 11.22 14.08 0.37
CA GLN A 252 11.74 13.52 -0.87
C GLN A 252 10.71 13.68 -1.99
N ASP A 253 11.20 13.88 -3.22
CA ASP A 253 10.39 13.86 -4.43
C ASP A 253 9.60 12.55 -4.53
N ALA A 254 8.36 12.59 -5.01
CA ALA A 254 7.55 11.39 -5.20
C ALA A 254 8.25 10.38 -6.12
N ASP A 255 9.06 10.85 -7.07
CA ASP A 255 9.83 10.03 -8.01
C ASP A 255 10.87 9.13 -7.31
N ILE A 256 11.47 9.60 -6.21
CA ILE A 256 12.41 8.79 -5.42
C ILE A 256 11.65 8.09 -4.28
N GLY A 257 10.62 8.72 -3.73
CA GLY A 257 9.80 8.16 -2.65
C GLY A 257 9.01 6.90 -3.06
N VAL A 258 8.74 6.73 -4.35
CA VAL A 258 8.06 5.55 -4.88
C VAL A 258 8.97 4.35 -5.06
N GLU A 259 10.29 4.56 -5.14
CA GLU A 259 11.26 3.49 -5.44
C GLU A 259 11.18 2.31 -4.46
N PRO A 260 10.97 2.45 -3.13
CA PRO A 260 10.74 1.30 -2.26
C PRO A 260 9.55 0.42 -2.64
N MET A 261 8.45 1.02 -3.13
CA MET A 261 7.29 0.27 -3.61
C MET A 261 7.62 -0.45 -4.92
N LEU A 262 8.27 0.24 -5.88
CA LEU A 262 8.66 -0.35 -7.16
C LEU A 262 9.67 -1.49 -6.97
N TYR A 263 10.65 -1.30 -6.09
CA TYR A 263 11.65 -2.29 -5.73
C TYR A 263 10.99 -3.54 -5.11
N ALA A 264 10.11 -3.33 -4.12
CA ALA A 264 9.36 -4.42 -3.49
C ALA A 264 8.46 -5.17 -4.49
N ALA A 265 7.89 -4.45 -5.46
CA ALA A 265 7.02 -5.01 -6.48
C ALA A 265 7.79 -5.83 -7.54
N THR A 266 9.02 -5.45 -7.89
CA THR A 266 9.62 -5.93 -9.17
C THR A 266 10.98 -6.59 -9.06
N THR A 267 11.63 -6.53 -7.90
CA THR A 267 12.93 -7.18 -7.70
C THR A 267 12.79 -8.55 -7.04
N ASP A 268 13.86 -9.34 -7.09
CA ASP A 268 13.95 -10.60 -6.36
C ASP A 268 14.25 -10.33 -4.89
N VAL A 269 13.23 -9.82 -4.20
CA VAL A 269 13.21 -9.64 -2.75
C VAL A 269 12.50 -10.81 -2.10
N ASP A 270 13.01 -11.23 -0.94
CA ASP A 270 12.39 -12.28 -0.13
C ASP A 270 11.00 -11.85 0.35
N GLY A 271 10.10 -12.82 0.42
CA GLY A 271 8.84 -12.62 1.14
C GLY A 271 9.09 -12.26 2.60
N GLY A 272 8.26 -11.41 3.18
CA GLY A 272 8.39 -10.92 4.55
C GLY A 272 9.47 -9.86 4.73
N ALA A 273 10.12 -9.41 3.64
CA ALA A 273 11.07 -8.30 3.70
C ALA A 273 10.39 -6.95 3.95
N TYR A 274 11.19 -6.00 4.41
CA TYR A 274 10.82 -4.60 4.56
C TYR A 274 11.76 -3.73 3.72
N VAL A 275 11.23 -3.07 2.70
CA VAL A 275 12.01 -2.20 1.81
C VAL A 275 11.88 -0.75 2.26
N GLU A 276 13.01 -0.08 2.41
CA GLU A 276 13.09 1.29 2.91
C GLU A 276 14.13 2.13 2.17
N PRO A 277 14.06 3.47 2.26
CA PRO A 277 15.15 4.31 1.78
C PRO A 277 16.46 4.01 2.55
N GLY A 278 17.56 3.79 1.84
CA GLY A 278 18.85 3.45 2.46
C GLY A 278 19.69 4.63 2.97
N GLY A 279 19.20 5.86 2.83
CA GLY A 279 19.91 7.09 3.21
C GLY A 279 19.63 7.54 4.65
N LEU A 280 19.77 8.84 4.91
CA LEU A 280 19.79 9.42 6.26
C LEU A 280 18.59 8.98 7.11
N MET A 281 18.86 8.18 8.15
CA MET A 281 17.85 7.66 9.12
C MET A 281 16.64 7.01 8.43
N ASN A 282 16.86 6.38 7.28
CA ASN A 282 15.83 5.76 6.44
C ASN A 282 14.73 6.74 5.97
N MET A 283 14.98 8.05 6.02
CA MET A 283 14.01 9.07 5.62
C MET A 283 14.06 9.37 4.12
N ARG A 284 15.18 9.07 3.46
CA ARG A 284 15.49 9.46 2.08
C ARG A 284 16.48 8.50 1.42
N GLY A 285 16.59 8.55 0.10
CA GLY A 285 17.52 7.77 -0.72
C GLY A 285 16.88 6.58 -1.44
N HIS A 286 17.70 5.90 -2.23
CA HIS A 286 17.32 4.73 -3.01
C HIS A 286 16.95 3.54 -2.10
N PRO A 287 16.08 2.64 -2.57
CA PRO A 287 15.55 1.55 -1.76
C PRO A 287 16.65 0.58 -1.35
N THR A 288 16.49 -0.02 -0.17
CA THR A 288 17.31 -1.09 0.36
C THR A 288 16.45 -1.97 1.26
N VAL A 289 16.85 -3.22 1.47
CA VAL A 289 16.17 -4.09 2.45
C VAL A 289 16.62 -3.66 3.85
N GLY A 290 15.65 -3.27 4.67
CA GLY A 290 15.83 -2.78 6.02
C GLY A 290 15.19 -3.67 7.08
N ARG A 291 15.01 -3.10 8.27
CA ARG A 291 14.34 -3.75 9.39
C ARG A 291 13.43 -2.74 10.09
N SER A 292 12.18 -3.11 10.31
CA SER A 292 11.20 -2.35 11.07
C SER A 292 11.37 -2.52 12.59
N ASN A 293 10.48 -1.90 13.36
CA ASN A 293 10.48 -1.99 14.82
C ASN A 293 10.17 -3.40 15.35
N ASP A 294 10.56 -3.68 16.59
CA ASP A 294 10.37 -5.01 17.20
C ASP A 294 8.89 -5.41 17.32
N ALA A 295 8.00 -4.44 17.58
CA ALA A 295 6.56 -4.69 17.69
C ALA A 295 5.96 -5.27 16.39
N SER A 296 6.47 -4.87 15.22
CA SER A 296 6.00 -5.40 13.94
C SER A 296 6.31 -6.89 13.72
N TYR A 297 7.21 -7.48 14.52
CA TYR A 297 7.55 -8.90 14.48
C TYR A 297 6.86 -9.71 15.59
N ASP A 298 6.02 -9.09 16.40
CA ASP A 298 5.26 -9.79 17.44
C ASP A 298 4.23 -10.74 16.82
N ARG A 299 4.40 -12.04 17.07
CA ARG A 299 3.57 -13.09 16.49
C ARG A 299 2.23 -13.26 17.18
N ASP A 300 2.09 -12.81 18.41
CA ASP A 300 0.83 -12.87 19.14
C ASP A 300 -0.07 -11.75 18.63
N ASP A 301 0.45 -10.53 18.55
CA ASP A 301 -0.25 -9.38 17.97
C ASP A 301 -0.62 -9.63 16.50
N ALA A 302 0.27 -10.20 15.70
CA ALA A 302 -0.02 -10.48 14.30
C ALA A 302 -1.17 -11.48 14.11
N ARG A 303 -1.22 -12.53 14.95
CA ARG A 303 -2.29 -13.54 14.92
C ARG A 303 -3.61 -12.99 15.43
N GLU A 304 -3.57 -12.19 16.51
CA GLU A 304 -4.76 -11.55 17.06
C GLU A 304 -5.35 -10.52 16.09
N LEU A 305 -4.50 -9.71 15.46
CA LEU A 305 -4.90 -8.77 14.41
C LEU A 305 -5.51 -9.49 13.20
N TRP A 306 -4.91 -10.59 12.75
CA TRP A 306 -5.45 -11.37 11.63
C TRP A 306 -6.84 -11.93 11.95
N ALA A 307 -7.01 -12.51 13.15
CA ALA A 307 -8.30 -13.04 13.59
C ALA A 307 -9.36 -11.92 13.65
N TYR A 308 -9.02 -10.78 14.26
CA TYR A 308 -9.89 -9.61 14.29
C TYR A 308 -10.24 -9.14 12.88
N SER A 309 -9.25 -9.01 11.98
CA SER A 309 -9.48 -8.54 10.61
C SER A 309 -10.34 -9.49 9.80
N THR A 310 -10.19 -10.80 10.00
CA THR A 310 -11.04 -11.83 9.38
C THR A 310 -12.49 -11.66 9.84
N GLU A 311 -12.72 -11.54 11.15
CA GLU A 311 -14.06 -11.34 11.72
C GLU A 311 -14.69 -10.02 11.28
N ALA A 312 -13.93 -8.93 11.38
CA ALA A 312 -14.41 -7.58 11.07
C ALA A 312 -14.77 -7.40 9.58
N THR A 313 -14.02 -8.04 8.68
CA THR A 313 -14.23 -7.89 7.23
C THR A 313 -15.07 -9.01 6.62
N GLY A 314 -15.23 -10.13 7.33
CA GLY A 314 -15.85 -11.34 6.80
C GLY A 314 -15.06 -11.97 5.63
N VAL A 315 -13.77 -11.64 5.47
CA VAL A 315 -12.91 -12.15 4.41
C VAL A 315 -11.94 -13.17 4.99
N GLU A 316 -11.96 -14.38 4.41
CA GLU A 316 -11.01 -15.45 4.71
C GLU A 316 -9.95 -15.54 3.61
N TYR A 317 -8.80 -16.13 3.96
CA TYR A 317 -7.71 -16.40 3.02
C TYR A 317 -7.50 -17.91 2.97
N PRO A 318 -7.19 -18.50 1.80
CA PRO A 318 -6.92 -19.93 1.68
C PRO A 318 -5.48 -20.28 2.11
N VAL A 319 -5.01 -19.76 3.26
CA VAL A 319 -3.66 -19.98 3.86
C VAL A 319 -3.62 -19.98 5.38
#